data_AF-A0A672J0W1-F1
#
_entry.id   AF-A0A672J0W1-F1
#
_cell.length_a   1.000
_cell.length_b   1.000
_cell.length_c   1.000
_cell.angle_alpha   90.00
_cell.angle_beta   90.00
_cell.angle_gamma   90.00
#
_symmetry.space_group_name_H-M   'P 1'
#
loop_
_entity.id
_entity.type
_entity.pdbx_description
1 polymer ?
#
loop_
_entity_poly.entity_id
_entity_poly.type
_entity_poly.pdbx_seq_one_letter_code
_entity_poly.pdbx_strand_id
1 'polypeptide(L)'
;PGSRHCKHCVRFGGEREVSTCNRKKNVQNTKIALIFGGFVTAVAAAFYPIFFYPLTHKHEYREVQKMNRAGINQADVQPVGVKIWSDPFKSTGK
;
A
#
# COMPACT_ATOMS: atom_id res chain seq x y z
N PRO A 1 -15.15 12.92 -19.69
CA PRO A 1 -14.99 14.37 -19.97
C PRO A 1 -16.28 14.96 -20.59
N GLY A 2 -17.29 15.23 -19.76
CA GLY A 2 -18.62 15.66 -20.20
C GLY A 2 -18.90 17.10 -19.77
N SER A 3 -19.13 17.95 -20.78
CA SER A 3 -19.61 19.34 -20.82
C SER A 3 -20.10 19.99 -19.52
N ARG A 4 -19.35 21.05 -19.13
CA ARG A 4 -19.73 22.09 -18.17
C ARG A 4 -20.77 23.03 -18.80
N HIS A 5 -22.06 22.84 -18.52
CA HIS A 5 -23.06 23.88 -18.76
C HIS A 5 -23.80 24.22 -17.46
N CYS A 6 -23.26 25.21 -16.76
CA CYS A 6 -24.04 26.09 -15.92
C CYS A 6 -23.56 27.47 -16.29
N LYS A 7 -24.39 28.26 -16.98
CA LYS A 7 -24.65 29.71 -16.76
C LYS A 7 -25.81 30.12 -17.68
N HIS A 8 -27.05 29.99 -17.21
CA HIS A 8 -28.10 30.90 -17.66
C HIS A 8 -28.11 32.05 -16.65
N CYS A 9 -27.47 33.16 -17.02
CA CYS A 9 -27.38 34.36 -16.19
C CYS A 9 -28.53 35.29 -16.62
N VAL A 10 -29.64 35.29 -15.89
CA VAL A 10 -30.75 36.23 -16.14
C VAL A 10 -30.42 37.54 -15.41
N ARG A 11 -30.37 38.65 -16.15
CA ARG A 11 -30.05 39.98 -15.64
C ARG A 11 -31.35 40.70 -15.25
N PHE A 12 -31.70 40.68 -13.96
CA PHE A 12 -32.66 41.61 -13.36
C PHE A 12 -31.92 42.49 -12.34
N GLY A 13 -32.25 43.78 -12.34
CA GLY A 13 -31.80 44.84 -11.42
C GLY A 13 -30.68 44.55 -10.42
N GLY A 14 -29.55 45.25 -10.58
CA GLY A 14 -28.93 46.00 -9.49
C GLY A 14 -28.22 45.29 -8.32
N GLU A 15 -28.36 43.99 -8.06
CA GLU A 15 -27.68 43.34 -6.92
C GLU A 15 -26.95 42.04 -7.32
N ARG A 16 -25.66 41.96 -6.98
CA ARG A 16 -24.80 40.81 -7.26
C ARG A 16 -25.03 39.72 -6.21
N GLU A 17 -26.11 38.96 -6.34
CA GLU A 17 -26.19 37.66 -5.67
C GLU A 17 -25.46 36.60 -6.50
N VAL A 18 -24.25 36.25 -6.05
CA VAL A 18 -23.58 35.04 -6.53
C VAL A 18 -24.37 33.85 -5.98
N SER A 19 -25.34 33.39 -6.78
CA SER A 19 -26.07 32.17 -6.49
C SER A 19 -25.08 30.99 -6.58
N THR A 20 -24.53 30.63 -5.42
CA THR A 20 -23.69 29.44 -5.28
C THR A 20 -24.61 28.23 -5.45
N CYS A 21 -24.61 27.64 -6.65
CA CYS A 21 -25.30 26.37 -6.87
C CYS A 21 -24.57 25.29 -6.06
N ASN A 22 -25.12 24.95 -4.89
CA ASN A 22 -24.66 23.81 -4.12
C ASN A 22 -24.87 22.56 -4.97
N ARG A 23 -23.76 22.00 -5.49
CA ARG A 23 -23.76 20.74 -6.22
C ARG A 23 -24.37 19.68 -5.32
N LYS A 24 -25.62 19.28 -5.59
CA LYS A 24 -26.31 18.21 -4.88
C LYS A 24 -25.57 16.90 -5.19
N LYS A 25 -24.56 16.58 -4.38
CA LYS A 25 -23.81 15.33 -4.49
C LYS A 25 -24.79 14.19 -4.18
N ASN A 26 -24.84 13.20 -5.07
CA ASN A 26 -25.62 12.00 -4.81
C ASN A 26 -25.01 11.29 -3.58
N VAL A 27 -25.73 11.38 -2.45
CA VAL A 27 -25.25 10.95 -1.13
C VAL A 27 -25.03 9.45 -1.08
N GLN A 28 -25.88 8.62 -1.71
CA GLN A 28 -25.80 7.16 -1.53
C GLN A 28 -24.50 6.57 -2.08
N ASN A 29 -24.13 6.87 -3.32
CA ASN A 29 -22.90 6.32 -3.93
C ASN A 29 -21.62 6.89 -3.31
N THR A 30 -21.70 8.13 -2.81
CA THR A 30 -20.56 8.79 -2.15
C THR A 30 -20.29 8.17 -0.77
N LYS A 31 -21.34 7.84 -0.01
CA LYS A 31 -21.21 7.20 1.30
C LYS A 31 -20.58 5.82 1.17
N ILE A 32 -21.01 5.05 0.18
CA ILE A 32 -20.46 3.72 -0.13
C ILE A 32 -18.97 3.86 -0.51
N ALA A 33 -18.62 4.76 -1.43
CA ALA A 33 -17.23 4.98 -1.82
C ALA A 33 -16.33 5.41 -0.65
N LEU A 34 -16.84 6.22 0.29
CA LEU A 34 -16.10 6.62 1.48
C LEU A 34 -15.89 5.46 2.47
N ILE A 35 -16.89 4.59 2.65
CA ILE A 35 -16.77 3.43 3.54
C ILE A 35 -15.78 2.42 2.96
N PHE A 36 -15.90 2.06 1.69
CA PHE A 36 -14.97 1.13 1.05
C PHE A 36 -13.56 1.71 0.93
N GLY A 37 -13.44 2.98 0.52
CA GLY A 37 -12.15 3.67 0.47
C GLY A 37 -11.48 3.77 1.84
N GLY A 38 -12.25 4.10 2.88
CA GLY A 38 -11.75 4.16 4.26
C GLY A 38 -11.33 2.79 4.79
N PHE A 39 -12.11 1.74 4.51
CA PHE A 39 -11.78 0.38 4.93
C PHE A 39 -10.49 -0.13 4.28
N VAL A 40 -10.35 0.00 2.96
CA VAL A 40 -9.13 -0.42 2.24
C VAL A 40 -7.91 0.37 2.74
N THR A 41 -8.07 1.67 3.02
CA THR A 41 -7.00 2.51 3.55
C THR A 41 -6.58 2.06 4.97
N ALA A 42 -7.54 1.74 5.85
CA ALA A 42 -7.25 1.26 7.20
C ALA A 42 -6.52 -0.09 7.18
N VAL A 43 -6.96 -1.02 6.33
CA VAL A 43 -6.30 -2.32 6.11
C VAL A 43 -4.87 -2.10 5.62
N ALA A 44 -4.67 -1.31 4.57
CA ALA A 44 -3.34 -1.04 4.03
C ALA A 44 -2.41 -0.37 5.07
N ALA A 45 -2.92 0.58 5.86
CA ALA A 45 -2.16 1.26 6.91
C ALA A 45 -1.73 0.30 8.03
N ALA A 46 -2.62 -0.60 8.46
CA ALA A 46 -2.32 -1.58 9.49
C ALA A 46 -1.25 -2.59 9.03
N PHE A 47 -1.31 -3.02 7.77
CA PHE A 47 -0.35 -3.96 7.19
C PHE A 47 0.94 -3.31 6.65
N TYR A 48 0.97 -1.98 6.50
CA TYR A 48 2.15 -1.24 6.01
C TYR A 48 3.43 -1.57 6.79
N PRO A 49 3.49 -1.50 8.14
CA PRO A 49 4.71 -1.85 8.86
C PRO A 49 5.12 -3.31 8.64
N ILE A 50 4.17 -4.25 8.51
CA ILE A 50 4.46 -5.68 8.38
C ILE A 50 5.12 -6.01 7.03
N PHE A 51 4.71 -5.37 5.94
CA PHE A 51 5.32 -5.62 4.62
C PHE A 51 6.61 -4.84 4.42
N PHE A 52 6.69 -3.60 4.88
CA PHE A 52 7.83 -2.73 4.60
C PHE A 52 9.00 -2.93 5.56
N TYR A 53 8.74 -3.25 6.84
CA TYR A 53 9.79 -3.48 7.83
C TYR A 53 10.78 -4.60 7.45
N PRO A 54 10.35 -5.82 7.05
CA PRO A 54 11.30 -6.86 6.64
C PRO A 54 12.01 -6.55 5.32
N LEU A 55 11.42 -5.70 4.47
CA LEU A 55 12.04 -5.28 3.21
C LEU A 55 13.18 -4.27 3.43
N THR A 56 13.07 -3.40 4.43
CA THR A 56 14.10 -2.39 4.76
C THR A 56 15.22 -2.95 5.64
N HIS A 57 14.97 -3.99 6.45
CA HIS A 57 15.95 -4.55 7.39
C HIS A 57 16.67 -5.81 6.87
N LYS A 58 16.70 -6.04 5.55
CA LYS A 58 17.37 -7.23 4.96
C LYS A 58 18.85 -7.37 5.37
N HIS A 59 19.53 -6.26 5.65
CA HIS A 59 20.95 -6.26 6.03
C HIS A 59 21.16 -6.85 7.43
N GLU A 60 20.39 -6.41 8.42
CA GLU A 60 20.51 -6.88 9.80
C GLU A 60 20.17 -8.37 9.91
N TYR A 61 19.10 -8.82 9.24
CA TYR A 61 18.76 -10.24 9.20
C TYR A 61 19.85 -11.08 8.52
N ARG A 62 20.51 -10.54 7.49
CA ARG A 62 21.65 -11.20 6.86
C ARG A 62 22.86 -11.29 7.78
N GLU A 63 23.19 -10.23 8.53
CA GLU A 63 24.31 -10.23 9.46
C GLU A 63 24.08 -11.18 10.63
N VAL A 64 22.90 -11.11 11.25
CA VAL A 64 22.51 -12.02 12.32
C VAL A 64 22.55 -13.47 11.84
N GLN A 65 22.07 -13.76 10.62
CA GLN A 65 22.17 -15.12 10.06
C GLN A 65 23.60 -15.54 9.72
N LYS A 66 24.45 -14.63 9.21
CA LYS A 66 25.86 -14.92 8.97
C LYS A 66 26.57 -15.29 10.28
N MET A 67 26.31 -14.56 11.35
CA MET A 67 26.88 -14.86 12.67
C MET A 67 26.37 -16.18 13.24
N ASN A 68 25.05 -16.46 13.16
CA ASN A 68 24.48 -17.72 13.67
C ASN A 68 24.83 -18.95 12.82
N ARG A 69 25.23 -18.78 11.55
CA ARG A 69 25.68 -19.86 10.65
C ARG A 69 27.20 -19.93 10.49
N ALA A 70 27.94 -19.10 11.20
CA ALA A 70 29.39 -19.16 11.19
C ALA A 70 29.83 -20.53 11.73
N GLY A 71 30.53 -21.32 10.90
CA GLY A 71 31.08 -22.61 11.30
C GLY A 71 30.15 -23.83 11.18
N ILE A 72 28.93 -23.68 10.64
CA ILE A 72 28.01 -24.82 10.41
C ILE A 72 28.00 -25.22 8.93
N ASN A 73 28.60 -26.36 8.60
CA ASN A 73 28.43 -27.01 7.30
C ASN A 73 27.03 -27.63 7.22
N GLN A 74 26.13 -26.99 6.47
CA GLN A 74 24.74 -27.44 6.30
C GLN A 74 24.60 -28.86 5.71
N ALA A 75 25.64 -29.35 5.03
CA ALA A 75 25.69 -30.72 4.51
C ALA A 75 25.86 -31.76 5.63
N ASP A 76 26.53 -31.40 6.73
CA ASP A 76 26.88 -32.33 7.82
C ASP A 76 25.78 -32.38 8.89
N VAL A 77 24.98 -31.31 9.02
CA VAL A 77 23.87 -31.23 9.98
C VAL A 77 22.60 -31.91 9.46
N GLN A 78 22.47 -32.10 8.14
CA GLN A 78 21.26 -32.70 7.58
C GLN A 78 21.36 -34.22 7.50
N PRO A 79 20.30 -34.95 7.88
CA PRO A 79 20.26 -36.40 7.77
C PRO A 79 20.38 -36.82 6.29
N VAL A 80 21.06 -37.93 6.05
CA VAL A 80 21.27 -38.46 4.70
C VAL A 80 19.93 -38.73 3.99
N GLY A 81 19.79 -38.24 2.76
CA GLY A 81 18.63 -38.48 1.90
C GLY A 81 17.61 -37.33 1.76
N VAL A 82 17.80 -36.19 2.44
CA VAL A 82 16.98 -34.99 2.23
C VAL A 82 17.73 -33.91 1.44
N LYS A 83 17.01 -33.16 0.60
CA LYS A 83 17.60 -32.03 -0.13
C LYS A 83 18.02 -30.94 0.85
N ILE A 84 19.26 -30.46 0.74
CA ILE A 84 19.75 -29.34 1.53
C ILE A 84 18.91 -28.11 1.19
N TRP A 85 18.21 -27.57 2.20
CA TRP A 85 17.42 -26.34 2.04
C TRP A 85 18.28 -25.19 1.50
N SER A 86 17.83 -24.55 0.41
CA SER A 86 18.49 -23.39 -0.20
C SER A 86 18.43 -22.17 0.71
N ASP A 87 19.58 -21.66 1.14
CA ASP A 87 19.66 -20.42 1.92
C ASP A 87 19.04 -19.23 1.15
N PRO A 88 17.96 -18.61 1.67
CA PRO A 88 17.24 -17.53 0.98
C PRO A 88 18.07 -16.25 0.77
N PHE A 89 19.25 -16.14 1.40
CA PHE A 89 20.14 -14.99 1.24
C PHE A 89 21.43 -15.28 0.48
N LYS A 90 21.64 -16.50 -0.03
CA LYS A 90 22.77 -16.81 -0.92
C LYS A 90 22.77 -15.82 -2.07
N SER A 91 23.87 -15.07 -2.22
CA SER A 91 24.07 -14.27 -3.42
C SER A 91 24.10 -15.22 -4.60
N THR A 92 23.18 -15.04 -5.55
CA THR A 92 23.27 -15.61 -6.89
C THR A 92 24.42 -14.93 -7.63
N GLY A 93 25.66 -15.22 -7.20
CA GLY A 93 26.87 -14.85 -7.90
C GLY A 93 27.11 -15.86 -9.00
N LYS A 94 27.28 -15.36 -10.23
CA LYS A 94 28.10 -16.01 -11.23
C LYS A 94 29.57 -15.97 -10.79
#